data_AF-A0A438FGK3-F1
#
_entry.id   AF-A0A438FGK3-F1
#
_cell.length_a   1.000
_cell.length_b   1.000
_cell.length_c   1.000
_cell.angle_alpha   90.00
_cell.angle_beta   90.00
_cell.angle_gamma   90.00
#
_symmetry.space_group_name_H-M   'P 1'
#
loop_
_entity.id
_entity.type
_entity.pdbx_description
1 polymer ?
#
loop_
_entity_poly.entity_id
_entity_poly.type
_entity_poly.pdbx_seq_one_letter_code
_entity_poly.pdbx_strand_id
1 'polypeptide(L)' 'MHGNLIHMPHSELHALKSPWPFSVWGIAIIGKISPKSSNGHEYILVAIDYFTKWLEAASYARLIVAKVAKFIRPHMIF' A
#
# COMPACT_ATOMS: atom_id res chain seq x y z
N MET A 1 -4.47 36.89 29.88
CA MET A 1 -3.96 35.54 30.22
C MET A 1 -4.08 34.70 28.96
N HIS A 2 -2.94 34.33 28.36
CA HIS A 2 -2.88 33.57 27.10
C HIS A 2 -2.99 32.07 27.41
N GLY A 3 -4.13 31.46 27.09
CA GLY A 3 -4.33 30.02 27.24
C GLY A 3 -3.85 29.27 26.00
N ASN A 4 -2.90 28.36 26.17
CA ASN A 4 -2.48 27.40 25.14
C ASN A 4 -3.69 26.58 24.68
N LEU A 5 -4.15 26.80 23.45
CA LEU A 5 -5.01 25.87 22.73
C LEU A 5 -4.20 24.61 22.44
N ILE A 6 -4.34 23.63 23.33
CA ILE A 6 -3.74 22.31 23.17
C ILE A 6 -4.27 21.71 21.87
N HIS A 7 -3.35 21.44 20.94
CA HIS A 7 -3.57 20.67 19.72
C HIS A 7 -3.99 19.22 20.05
N MET A 8 -5.19 19.02 20.59
CA MET A 8 -5.78 17.68 20.68
C MET A 8 -6.25 17.27 19.27
N PRO A 9 -5.87 16.09 18.78
CA PRO A 9 -6.44 15.58 17.54
C PRO A 9 -7.95 15.45 17.69
N HIS A 10 -8.69 15.75 16.62
CA HIS A 10 -10.16 15.74 16.59
C HIS A 10 -10.77 14.37 16.95
N SER A 11 -9.97 13.30 17.01
CA SER A 11 -10.40 11.96 17.40
C SER A 11 -9.23 11.14 17.97
N GLU A 12 -9.55 10.18 18.85
CA GLU A 12 -8.59 9.18 19.34
C GLU A 12 -8.13 8.29 18.16
N LEU A 13 -6.82 8.11 18.01
CA LEU A 13 -6.25 7.21 17.00
C LEU A 13 -6.24 5.78 17.56
N HIS A 14 -7.06 4.90 16.99
CA HIS A 14 -6.98 3.46 17.28
C HIS A 14 -5.94 2.80 16.38
N ALA A 15 -4.92 2.18 16.98
CA ALA A 15 -3.96 1.37 16.23
C ALA A 15 -4.66 0.13 15.65
N LEU A 16 -4.56 -0.04 14.33
CA LEU A 16 -5.02 -1.26 13.66
C LEU A 16 -4.17 -2.46 14.16
N LYS A 17 -4.79 -3.40 14.86
CA LYS A 17 -4.19 -4.69 15.20
C LYS A 17 -4.55 -5.69 14.10
N SER A 18 -3.56 -6.13 13.33
CA SER A 18 -3.73 -7.21 12.35
C SER A 18 -3.42 -8.54 13.07
N PRO A 19 -4.38 -9.45 13.28
CA PRO A 19 -4.15 -10.67 14.06
C PRO A 19 -3.31 -11.75 13.35
N TRP A 20 -3.19 -11.71 12.01
CA TRP A 20 -2.35 -12.61 11.21
C TRP A 20 -1.86 -11.91 9.93
N PRO A 21 -0.82 -12.45 9.24
CA PRO A 21 -0.37 -11.92 7.96
C PRO A 21 -1.52 -11.79 6.95
N PHE A 22 -1.56 -10.68 6.21
CA PHE A 22 -2.57 -10.35 5.21
C PHE A 22 -4.02 -10.22 5.73
N SER A 23 -4.24 -10.15 7.05
CA SER A 23 -5.58 -9.85 7.59
C SER A 23 -5.97 -8.39 7.40
N VAL A 24 -4.98 -7.47 7.47
CA VAL A 24 -5.11 -6.07 7.11
C VAL A 24 -3.87 -5.67 6.33
N TRP A 25 -4.07 -5.17 5.12
CA TRP A 25 -3.00 -4.81 4.20
C TRP A 25 -3.46 -3.69 3.28
N GLY A 26 -2.50 -2.95 2.73
CA GLY A 26 -2.75 -1.86 1.80
C GLY A 26 -2.14 -2.15 0.43
N ILE A 27 -2.76 -1.62 -0.63
CA ILE A 27 -2.20 -1.58 -1.98
C ILE A 27 -1.97 -0.13 -2.37
N ALA A 28 -0.82 0.14 -2.98
CA ALA A 28 -0.54 1.41 -3.62
C ALA A 28 -0.10 1.19 -5.08
N ILE A 29 -0.45 2.16 -5.93
CA ILE A 29 0.06 2.24 -7.30
C ILE A 29 0.89 3.51 -7.37
N ILE A 30 2.16 3.36 -7.71
CA ILE A 30 2.99 4.48 -8.14
C ILE A 30 2.68 4.70 -9.62
N GLY A 31 2.07 5.85 -9.89
CA GLY A 31 1.60 6.26 -11.21
C GLY A 31 2.73 6.42 -12.23
N LYS A 32 2.35 6.78 -13.45
CA LYS A 32 3.21 6.81 -14.64
C LYS A 32 4.57 7.50 -14.39
N ILE A 33 5.62 6.69 -14.33
CA ILE A 33 7.01 7.12 -14.15
C ILE A 33 7.58 7.54 -15.51
N SER A 34 8.20 8.72 -15.54
CA SER A 34 8.90 9.26 -16.71
C SER A 34 10.31 9.73 -16.34
N PRO A 35 11.35 9.40 -17.13
CA PRO A 35 11.31 8.52 -18.31
C PRO A 35 11.01 7.07 -17.93
N LYS A 36 10.49 6.29 -18.88
CA LYS A 36 10.27 4.85 -18.67
C LYS A 36 11.59 4.14 -18.39
N SER A 37 11.55 3.03 -17.67
CA SER A 37 12.71 2.16 -17.53
C SER A 37 13.13 1.56 -18.88
N SER A 38 14.32 0.95 -18.94
CA SER A 38 14.84 0.30 -20.13
C SER A 38 13.93 -0.81 -20.70
N ASN A 39 13.14 -1.47 -19.83
CA ASN A 39 12.14 -2.47 -20.23
C ASN A 39 10.74 -1.87 -20.48
N GLY A 40 10.61 -0.55 -20.54
CA GLY A 40 9.36 0.15 -20.83
C GLY A 40 8.36 0.16 -19.67
N HIS A 41 8.76 -0.26 -18.46
CA HIS A 41 7.92 -0.20 -17.27
C HIS A 41 7.74 1.25 -16.81
N GLU A 42 6.50 1.58 -16.47
CA GLU A 42 6.11 2.95 -16.08
C GLU A 42 5.17 2.95 -14.85
N TYR A 43 4.82 1.79 -14.30
CA TYR A 43 4.01 1.66 -13.08
C TYR A 43 4.69 0.73 -12.08
N ILE A 44 4.49 0.99 -10.79
CA ILE A 44 4.87 0.07 -9.70
C ILE A 44 3.62 -0.20 -8.87
N LEU A 45 3.28 -1.48 -8.70
CA LEU A 45 2.24 -1.96 -7.81
C LEU A 45 2.91 -2.43 -6.52
N VAL A 46 2.38 -2.01 -5.39
CA VAL A 46 2.95 -2.27 -4.06
C VAL A 46 1.86 -2.83 -3.14
N ALA A 47 2.15 -3.90 -2.41
CA ALA A 47 1.34 -4.39 -1.30
C ALA A 47 2.14 -4.32 0.01
N ILE A 48 1.50 -3.84 1.07
CA ILE A 48 2.08 -3.77 2.43
C ILE A 48 1.21 -4.56 3.37
N ASP A 49 1.77 -5.62 3.95
CA ASP A 49 1.13 -6.34 5.05
C ASP A 49 1.32 -5.56 6.37
N TYR A 50 0.23 -5.20 7.05
CA TYR A 50 0.34 -4.36 8.25
C TYR A 50 0.80 -5.14 9.48
N PHE A 51 0.68 -6.46 9.48
CA PHE A 51 1.15 -7.33 10.55
C PHE A 51 2.67 -7.49 10.53
N THR A 52 3.21 -8.03 9.45
CA THR A 52 4.65 -8.27 9.29
C THR A 52 5.43 -7.02 8.90
N LYS A 53 4.73 -5.95 8.48
CA LYS A 53 5.32 -4.80 7.78
C LYS A 53 6.07 -5.20 6.51
N TRP A 54 5.76 -6.36 5.95
CA TRP A 54 6.38 -6.85 4.73
C TRP A 54 5.81 -6.15 3.49
N LEU A 55 6.68 -5.94 2.51
CA LEU A 55 6.43 -5.19 1.29
C LEU A 55 6.65 -6.10 0.08
N GLU A 56 5.63 -6.25 -0.77
CA GLU A 56 5.80 -6.80 -2.12
C GLU A 56 5.66 -5.67 -3.15
N ALA A 57 6.52 -5.66 -4.17
CA ALA A 57 6.43 -4.70 -5.26
C ALA A 57 6.69 -5.35 -6.62
N ALA A 58 5.90 -4.96 -7.62
CA ALA A 58 6.08 -5.39 -9.00
C ALA A 58 5.93 -4.21 -9.96
N SER A 59 6.76 -4.16 -11.01
CA SER A 59 6.70 -3.11 -12.02
C SER A 59 6.02 -3.59 -13.31
N TYR A 60 5.35 -2.68 -14.01
CA TYR A 60 4.60 -2.99 -15.24
C TYR A 60 4.73 -1.89 -16.30
N ALA A 61 4.85 -2.28 -17.57
CA ALA A 61 4.70 -1.38 -18.72
C ALA A 61 3.26 -0.90 -18.91
N ARG A 62 2.28 -1.75 -18.56
CA ARG A 62 0.86 -1.40 -18.58
C ARG A 62 0.17 -2.06 -17.41
N LEU A 63 -0.47 -1.27 -16.56
CA LEU A 63 -1.25 -1.76 -15.45
C LEU A 63 -2.68 -2.07 -15.92
N ILE A 64 -3.08 -3.34 -15.85
CA ILE A 64 -4.44 -3.80 -16.16
C ILE A 64 -4.96 -4.65 -15.01
N VAL A 65 -6.29 -4.75 -14.87
CA VAL A 65 -6.95 -5.51 -13.80
C VAL A 65 -6.40 -6.94 -13.67
N ALA A 66 -6.18 -7.63 -14.79
CA ALA A 66 -5.63 -8.99 -14.78
C ALA A 66 -4.23 -9.10 -14.14
N LYS A 67 -3.38 -8.06 -14.28
CA LYS A 67 -2.04 -8.01 -13.67
C LYS A 67 -2.14 -7.74 -12.17
N VAL A 68 -3.00 -6.81 -11.77
CA VAL A 68 -3.29 -6.50 -10.36
C VAL A 68 -3.85 -7.75 -9.65
N ALA A 69 -4.83 -8.43 -10.25
CA ALA A 69 -5.37 -9.65 -9.69
C ALA A 69 -4.31 -10.76 -9.59
N LYS A 70 -3.40 -10.89 -10.58
CA LYS A 70 -2.30 -11.86 -10.52
C LYS A 70 -1.34 -11.59 -9.36
N PHE A 71 -1.07 -10.33 -9.08
CA PHE A 71 -0.23 -9.89 -7.98
C PHE A 71 -0.87 -10.15 -6.61
N ILE A 72 -2.19 -9.95 -6.49
CA ILE A 72 -2.90 -10.09 -5.21
C ILE A 72 -3.18 -11.56 -4.85
N ARG A 73 -3.55 -12.41 -5.82
CA ARG A 73 -4.04 -13.78 -5.58
C ARG A 73 -3.21 -14.63 -4.59
N PRO A 74 -1.86 -14.61 -4.62
CA PRO A 74 -1.05 -15.40 -3.67
C PRO A 74 -1.25 -15.01 -2.20
N HIS A 75 -1.75 -13.81 -1.92
CA HIS A 75 -1.91 -13.25 -0.58
C HIS A 75 -3.32 -13.45 0.01
N MET A 76 -4.27 -13.92 -0.81
CA MET A 76 -5.67 -14.14 -0.42
C MET A 76 -5.93 -15.61 -0.06
N ILE A 77 -5.03 -16.24 0.69
CA ILE A 77 -5.20 -17.62 1.13
C ILE A 77 -6.13 -17.61 2.36
N PHE A 78 -7.31 -18.20 2.21
CA PHE A 78 -8.13 -18.68 3.33
C PHE A 78 -7.85 -20.17 3.53
#